data_AF-H2CJT7-F1
#
_entry.id   AF-H2CJT7-F1
#
_cell.length_a   1.000
_cell.length_b   1.000
_cell.length_c   1.000
_cell.angle_alpha   90.00
_cell.angle_beta   90.00
_cell.angle_gamma   90.00
#
_symmetry.space_group_name_H-M   'P 1'
#
loop_
_entity.id
_entity.type
_entity.pdbx_description
1 polymer ?
#
loop_
_entity_poly.entity_id
_entity_poly.type
_entity_poly.pdbx_seq_one_letter_code
_entity_poly.pdbx_strand_id
1 'polypeptide(L)'
;MNRLLFPCILIGILLFASCSTTTLSRRYNGVQGQQEAVPIGMQKTSRIGVYLFVSVYPVYFDAGLDATMDEFTKKARQNRGRKVVIVQTDETYWWAILPPISFFITPVTTSVYGEVY
;
A
#
# COMPACT_ATOMS: atom_id res chain seq x y z
N MET A 1 -26.42 -19.22 24.88
CA MET A 1 -25.27 -18.29 24.82
C MET A 1 -24.68 -18.34 23.41
N ASN A 2 -24.79 -17.23 22.66
CA ASN A 2 -23.86 -16.79 21.61
C ASN A 2 -23.93 -17.41 20.18
N ARG A 3 -25.12 -17.42 19.56
CA ARG A 3 -25.24 -17.44 18.08
C ARG A 3 -25.01 -16.07 17.41
N LEU A 4 -25.09 -14.99 18.20
CA LEU A 4 -24.85 -13.59 17.78
C LEU A 4 -23.39 -13.15 17.88
N LEU A 5 -22.52 -13.94 18.52
CA LEU A 5 -21.12 -13.54 18.74
C LEU A 5 -20.24 -13.83 17.52
N PHE A 6 -20.60 -14.84 16.72
CA PHE A 6 -19.91 -15.18 15.47
C PHE A 6 -19.99 -14.08 14.38
N PRO A 7 -21.17 -13.49 14.07
CA PRO A 7 -21.23 -12.39 13.11
C PRO A 7 -20.57 -11.11 13.63
N CYS A 8 -20.58 -10.85 14.95
CA CYS A 8 -19.87 -9.70 15.53
C CYS A 8 -18.35 -9.83 15.47
N ILE A 9 -17.79 -11.03 15.60
CA ILE A 9 -16.35 -11.27 15.40
C ILE A 9 -15.97 -11.10 13.92
N LEU A 10 -16.83 -11.55 13.00
CA LEU A 10 -16.62 -11.40 11.55
C LEU A 10 -16.68 -9.91 11.12
N ILE A 11 -17.59 -9.12 11.70
CA ILE A 11 -17.71 -7.67 11.47
C ILE A 11 -16.56 -6.90 12.15
N GLY A 12 -16.09 -7.36 13.32
CA GLY A 12 -14.95 -6.78 14.01
C GLY A 12 -13.63 -6.89 13.24
N ILE A 13 -13.42 -7.99 12.50
CA ILE A 13 -12.24 -8.19 11.65
C ILE A 13 -12.28 -7.29 10.40
N LEU A 14 -13.47 -6.98 9.86
CA LEU A 14 -13.64 -6.08 8.72
C LEU A 14 -13.36 -4.59 9.04
N LEU A 15 -13.39 -4.20 10.32
CA LEU A 15 -13.18 -2.81 10.75
C LEU A 15 -11.71 -2.46 11.01
N PHE A 16 -10.81 -3.45 11.04
CA PHE A 16 -9.39 -3.22 11.19
C PHE A 16 -8.65 -3.42 9.87
N ALA A 17 -8.44 -2.28 9.20
CA ALA A 17 -7.20 -1.89 8.54
C ALA A 17 -7.35 -1.56 7.04
N SER A 18 -7.45 -0.25 6.76
CA SER A 18 -6.70 0.34 5.66
C SER A 18 -5.21 0.14 5.95
N CYS A 19 -4.72 -1.10 5.78
CA CYS A 19 -3.36 -1.46 6.15
C CYS A 19 -2.44 -0.97 5.05
N SER A 20 -1.81 0.17 5.30
CA SER A 20 -0.67 0.61 4.54
C SER A 20 0.59 0.29 5.33
N THR A 21 1.55 -0.31 4.65
CA THR A 21 2.85 -0.58 5.25
C THR A 21 3.86 0.32 4.57
N THR A 22 4.50 1.18 5.36
CA THR A 22 5.61 2.01 4.87
C THR A 22 6.89 1.63 5.57
N THR A 23 7.92 1.31 4.80
CA THR A 23 9.27 1.02 5.30
C THR A 23 10.26 2.04 4.75
N LEU A 24 11.13 2.55 5.62
CA LEU A 24 12.21 3.48 5.26
C LEU A 24 13.54 2.82 5.56
N SER A 25 14.38 2.65 4.54
CA SER A 25 15.75 2.16 4.68
C SER A 25 16.75 3.30 4.47
N ARG A 26 17.65 3.48 5.44
CA ARG A 26 18.78 4.42 5.36
C ARG A 26 20.13 3.71 5.21
N ARG A 27 20.11 2.39 5.14
CA ARG A 27 21.32 1.57 5.12
C ARG A 27 21.77 1.37 3.68
N TYR A 28 22.73 2.19 3.26
CA TYR A 28 23.39 2.06 1.97
C TYR A 28 24.78 1.39 2.07
N ASN A 29 25.17 0.88 3.24
CA ASN A 29 26.45 0.18 3.46
C ASN A 29 27.69 0.92 2.90
N GLY A 30 27.73 2.25 3.05
CA GLY A 30 28.85 3.08 2.57
C GLY A 30 28.79 3.46 1.09
N VAL A 31 27.80 2.96 0.33
CA VAL A 31 27.52 3.41 -1.04
C VAL A 31 26.72 4.71 -0.96
N GLN A 32 27.14 5.74 -1.69
CA GLN A 32 26.35 6.98 -1.79
C GLN A 32 25.19 6.76 -2.77
N GLY A 33 24.03 7.32 -2.43
CA GLY A 33 22.88 7.33 -3.35
C GLY A 33 23.22 8.08 -4.64
N GLN A 34 22.45 7.84 -5.69
CA GLN A 34 22.76 8.23 -7.07
C GLN A 34 22.72 9.75 -7.33
N GLN A 35 22.25 10.57 -6.38
CA GLN A 35 22.04 12.01 -6.54
C GLN A 35 22.89 12.87 -5.60
N GLU A 36 23.16 14.09 -6.07
CA GLU A 36 23.99 15.14 -5.46
C GLU A 36 23.46 15.66 -4.11
N ALA A 37 22.15 15.50 -3.86
CA ALA A 37 21.53 15.76 -2.57
C ALA A 37 21.49 14.46 -1.76
N VAL A 38 21.96 14.48 -0.50
CA VAL A 38 21.95 13.29 0.36
C VAL A 38 20.50 12.86 0.61
N PRO A 39 20.01 11.72 0.08
CA PRO A 39 18.66 11.26 0.35
C PRO A 39 18.52 10.90 1.83
N ILE A 40 17.38 11.26 2.44
CA ILE A 40 17.07 10.85 3.82
C ILE A 40 16.83 9.34 3.93
N GLY A 41 16.59 8.65 2.81
CA GLY A 41 16.46 7.20 2.72
C GLY A 41 15.59 6.74 1.55
N MET A 42 15.63 5.43 1.28
CA MET A 42 14.75 4.75 0.35
C MET A 42 13.45 4.37 1.07
N GLN A 43 12.31 4.82 0.56
CA GLN A 43 11.00 4.53 1.13
C GLN A 43 10.25 3.55 0.21
N LYS A 44 9.54 2.59 0.82
CA LYS A 44 8.55 1.75 0.17
C LYS A 44 7.22 1.94 0.89
N THR A 45 6.15 2.23 0.16
CA THR A 45 4.78 2.28 0.69
C THR A 45 3.92 1.30 -0.08
N SER A 46 3.33 0.34 0.62
CA SER A 46 2.43 -0.67 0.06
C SER A 46 1.04 -0.49 0.66
N ARG A 47 0.01 -0.49 -0.20
CA ARG A 47 -1.40 -0.47 0.17
C ARG A 47 -2.10 -1.71 -0.36
N ILE A 48 -3.09 -2.18 0.39
CA ILE A 48 -3.93 -3.32 0.04
C ILE A 48 -5.38 -2.82 0.01
N GLY A 49 -6.11 -3.24 -1.02
CA GLY A 49 -7.48 -2.84 -1.29
C GLY A 49 -8.29 -3.96 -1.90
N VAL A 50 -9.60 -3.78 -2.00
CA VAL A 50 -10.54 -4.75 -2.56
C VAL A 50 -11.41 -4.07 -3.61
N TYR A 51 -11.35 -4.61 -4.82
CA TYR A 51 -12.04 -4.08 -5.99
C TYR A 51 -13.13 -5.06 -6.39
N LEU A 52 -14.29 -4.54 -6.80
CA LEU A 52 -15.30 -5.35 -7.45
C LEU A 52 -15.00 -5.48 -8.94
N PHE A 53 -15.33 -6.66 -9.49
CA PHE A 53 -15.25 -6.97 -10.91
C PHE A 53 -13.87 -6.71 -11.53
N VAL A 54 -12.79 -7.26 -10.97
CA VAL A 54 -11.43 -7.18 -11.55
C VAL A 54 -11.07 -5.76 -12.01
N SER A 55 -11.14 -4.78 -11.09
CA SER A 55 -10.69 -3.37 -11.26
C SER A 55 -11.77 -2.30 -11.51
N VAL A 56 -13.06 -2.62 -11.65
CA VAL A 56 -14.04 -1.57 -12.03
C VAL A 56 -14.39 -0.63 -10.87
N TYR A 57 -14.55 -1.14 -9.65
CA TYR A 57 -14.96 -0.31 -8.51
C TYR A 57 -14.14 -0.63 -7.26
N PRO A 58 -13.39 0.32 -6.69
CA PRO A 58 -12.79 0.14 -5.37
C PRO A 58 -13.92 0.16 -4.33
N VAL A 59 -14.21 -0.98 -3.72
CA VAL A 59 -15.37 -1.14 -2.81
C VAL A 59 -14.96 -1.07 -1.35
N TYR A 60 -13.77 -1.56 -1.03
CA TYR A 60 -13.18 -1.40 0.29
C TYR A 60 -11.71 -1.06 0.16
N PHE A 61 -11.34 0.08 0.73
CA PHE A 61 -9.97 0.61 0.81
C PHE A 61 -9.33 0.80 -0.58
N ASP A 62 -9.19 2.06 -0.98
CA ASP A 62 -8.56 2.41 -2.23
C ASP A 62 -7.05 2.09 -2.17
N ALA A 63 -6.63 1.12 -2.96
CA ALA A 63 -5.24 0.77 -3.21
C ALA A 63 -4.78 1.28 -4.57
N GLY A 64 -5.50 2.21 -5.18
CA GLY A 64 -5.11 2.85 -6.42
C GLY A 64 -3.78 3.58 -6.27
N LEU A 65 -3.17 3.87 -7.41
CA LEU A 65 -1.91 4.57 -7.46
C LEU A 65 -1.97 5.91 -6.71
N ASP A 66 -3.02 6.71 -6.93
CA ASP A 66 -3.17 8.02 -6.30
C ASP A 66 -3.25 7.93 -4.78
N ALA A 67 -4.05 7.00 -4.23
CA ALA A 67 -4.14 6.77 -2.79
C ALA A 67 -2.80 6.29 -2.21
N THR A 68 -2.05 5.47 -2.95
CA THR A 68 -0.73 4.98 -2.54
C THR A 68 0.34 6.07 -2.60
N MET A 69 0.27 6.96 -3.61
CA MET A 69 1.15 8.11 -3.76
C MET A 69 0.87 9.20 -2.72
N ASP A 70 -0.39 9.49 -2.41
CA ASP A 70 -0.75 10.41 -1.32
C ASP A 70 -0.17 9.93 0.01
N GLU A 71 -0.29 8.63 0.30
CA GLU A 71 0.25 8.09 1.52
C GLU A 71 1.78 8.05 1.54
N PHE A 72 2.40 7.68 0.41
CA PHE A 72 3.85 7.71 0.26
C PHE A 72 4.39 9.12 0.54
N THR A 73 3.81 10.14 -0.09
CA THR A 73 4.24 11.53 0.06
C THR A 73 3.92 12.10 1.44
N LYS A 74 2.79 11.71 2.05
CA LYS A 74 2.46 12.03 3.45
C LYS A 74 3.50 11.47 4.42
N LYS A 75 3.92 10.22 4.24
CA LYS A 75 4.98 9.58 5.06
C LYS A 75 6.35 10.20 4.80
N ALA A 76 6.67 10.53 3.56
CA ALA A 76 7.90 11.24 3.20
C ALA A 76 7.97 12.60 3.92
N ARG A 77 6.88 13.37 3.90
CA ARG A 77 6.77 14.66 4.62
C ARG A 77 6.90 14.49 6.14
N GLN A 78 6.28 13.45 6.72
CA GLN A 78 6.45 13.11 8.15
C GLN A 78 7.92 12.82 8.49
N ASN A 79 8.66 12.21 7.56
CA ASN A 79 10.09 11.95 7.67
C ASN A 79 10.98 13.16 7.32
N ARG A 80 10.38 14.37 7.18
CA ARG A 80 11.03 15.64 6.81
C ARG A 80 11.57 15.71 5.38
N GLY A 81 11.14 14.80 4.51
CA GLY A 81 11.40 14.86 3.08
C GLY A 81 10.69 16.06 2.44
N ARG A 82 11.40 16.76 1.54
CA ARG A 82 10.93 17.87 0.71
C ARG A 82 10.80 17.48 -0.75
N LYS A 83 11.55 16.48 -1.22
CA LYS A 83 11.45 15.95 -2.57
C LYS A 83 11.38 14.42 -2.53
N VAL A 84 10.72 13.85 -3.52
CA VAL A 84 10.65 12.40 -3.72
C VAL A 84 10.99 12.09 -5.16
N VAL A 85 11.73 11.01 -5.39
CA VAL A 85 12.00 10.46 -6.71
C VAL A 85 11.45 9.05 -6.72
N ILE A 86 10.39 8.83 -7.48
CA ILE A 86 9.77 7.52 -7.60
C ILE A 86 10.65 6.66 -8.51
N VAL A 87 11.04 5.50 -8.01
CA VAL A 87 11.91 4.53 -8.71
C VAL A 87 11.06 3.44 -9.36
N GLN A 88 10.04 2.96 -8.65
CA GLN A 88 9.21 1.85 -9.11
C GLN A 88 7.80 1.97 -8.56
N THR A 89 6.84 1.50 -9.34
CA THR A 89 5.45 1.33 -8.96
C THR A 89 5.02 -0.07 -9.39
N ASP A 90 4.53 -0.85 -8.44
CA ASP A 90 3.97 -2.19 -8.69
C ASP A 90 2.49 -2.18 -8.35
N GLU A 91 1.67 -2.74 -9.23
CA GLU A 91 0.25 -2.94 -9.00
C GLU A 91 -0.13 -4.38 -9.37
N THR A 92 -0.69 -5.10 -8.41
CA THR A 92 -1.01 -6.53 -8.55
C THR A 92 -2.47 -6.77 -8.27
N TYR A 93 -3.15 -7.33 -9.27
CA TYR A 93 -4.54 -7.78 -9.18
C TYR A 93 -4.58 -9.28 -8.90
N TRP A 94 -5.03 -9.66 -7.72
CA TRP A 94 -5.04 -11.05 -7.25
C TRP A 94 -6.30 -11.82 -7.68
N TRP A 95 -6.71 -11.67 -8.94
CA TRP A 95 -7.93 -12.26 -9.47
C TRP A 95 -7.83 -13.79 -9.65
N ALA A 96 -6.62 -14.35 -9.71
CA ALA A 96 -6.39 -15.79 -9.91
C ALA A 96 -6.26 -16.58 -8.60
N ILE A 97 -6.32 -15.93 -7.43
CA ILE A 97 -6.15 -16.61 -6.13
C ILE A 97 -7.29 -17.60 -5.84
N LEU A 98 -8.55 -17.22 -6.11
CA LEU A 98 -9.70 -18.05 -5.78
C LEU A 98 -10.86 -17.92 -6.80
N PRO A 99 -10.68 -18.44 -8.03
CA PRO A 99 -11.78 -18.50 -9.00
C PRO A 99 -12.93 -19.37 -8.46
N PRO A 100 -14.21 -18.99 -8.62
CA PRO A 100 -14.70 -17.81 -9.33
C PRO A 100 -14.89 -16.56 -8.46
N ILE A 101 -14.74 -16.66 -7.14
CA ILE A 101 -15.04 -15.58 -6.19
C ILE A 101 -14.14 -14.36 -6.44
N SER A 102 -12.86 -14.59 -6.74
CA SER A 102 -11.88 -13.53 -6.98
C SER A 102 -12.09 -12.73 -8.28
N PHE A 103 -13.01 -13.16 -9.16
CA PHE A 103 -13.48 -12.34 -10.29
C PHE A 103 -14.46 -11.25 -9.85
N PHE A 104 -15.27 -11.52 -8.82
CA PHE A 104 -16.21 -10.55 -8.29
C PHE A 104 -15.57 -9.68 -7.23
N ILE A 105 -14.75 -10.26 -6.36
CA ILE A 105 -14.07 -9.57 -5.27
C ILE A 105 -12.58 -9.79 -5.43
N THR A 106 -11.90 -8.83 -6.05
CA THR A 106 -10.48 -8.94 -6.40
C THR A 106 -9.64 -8.15 -5.39
N PRO A 107 -8.77 -8.81 -4.62
CA PRO A 107 -7.77 -8.11 -3.83
C PRO A 107 -6.77 -7.43 -4.77
N VAL A 108 -6.41 -6.19 -4.44
CA VAL A 108 -5.41 -5.40 -5.19
C VAL A 108 -4.34 -4.96 -4.22
N THR A 109 -3.08 -5.03 -4.66
CA THR A 109 -1.93 -4.54 -3.89
C THR A 109 -1.13 -3.59 -4.75
N THR A 110 -0.89 -2.39 -4.24
CA THR A 110 -0.10 -1.38 -4.93
C THR A 110 1.06 -0.97 -4.05
N SER A 111 2.26 -0.93 -4.63
CA SER A 111 3.49 -0.57 -3.93
C SER A 111 4.23 0.51 -4.70
N VAL A 112 4.55 1.59 -4.01
CA VAL A 112 5.38 2.69 -4.53
C VAL A 112 6.72 2.66 -3.82
N TYR A 113 7.78 2.72 -4.61
CA TYR A 113 9.16 2.76 -4.15
C TYR A 113 9.77 4.06 -4.62
N GLY A 114 10.41 4.79 -3.72
CA GLY A 114 11.11 6.01 -4.10
C GLY A 114 12.12 6.48 -3.07
N GLU A 115 13.09 7.24 -3.56
CA GLU A 115 14.05 7.94 -2.71
C GLU A 115 13.41 9.22 -2.19
N VAL A 116 13.64 9.51 -0.91
CA VAL A 116 13.15 10.72 -0.27
C VAL A 116 14.34 11.60 0.09
N TYR A 117 14.22 12.91 -0.13
CA TYR A 117 15.24 13.94 0.10
C TYR A 117 14.71 15.02 1.01
#